data_AF-A0A6L6L3H8-F1
#
_entry.id   AF-A0A6L6L3H8-F1
#
_cell.length_a   1.000
_cell.length_b   1.000
_cell.length_c   1.000
_cell.angle_alpha   90.00
_cell.angle_beta   90.00
_cell.angle_gamma   90.00
#
_symmetry.space_group_name_H-M   'P 1'
#
loop_
_entity.id
_entity.type
_entity.pdbx_description
1 polymer ?
#
loop_
_entity_poly.entity_id
_entity_poly.type
_entity_poly.pdbx_seq_one_letter_code
_entity_poly.pdbx_strand_id
1 'polypeptide(L)'
;MDTMEPAQTPAEIRETLEGTQKGGVKNSIRNCLTVFQRDPLFRGALRLNLLTEQIDIVKPLGWERTSTTLTDMDMNYLLLYLEENYGLTSEKKVQSAIKIVANENRYHPVRDYLNSLQWDGTERIRYALHHFLGADTDEYTYEALKLFLMGAIRRVFRPGSKFEVMLCLVGGQGAGKSTFFRLLAGRDEWFSDDLKKLDDENVYRKLQGHWIIEMSEMIATANAKSIEEIKSFLSRQKETYKVPYETHPADRLRQCVFGGTTNRQDFLPRDRTGNRRFLPVTVYPERAEVHILDDEAAARAYIEQMWAEAMTVYRSGKYKLSFSMEMNRYLNAHQQDFMQEDTQAGMIYAYLEDYTGDRVCSKQLYEEALGNLNSPADWETRAICEIMNTGIAGGIIQGWVAYKSPKRYKKYGSQKGWERVNQAPPEGDGFQEITEEEARQMELPF
;
A
#
# COMPACT_ATOMS: atom_id res chain seq x y z
N MET A 1 -0.10 6.59 40.69
CA MET A 1 -0.89 6.81 41.91
C MET A 1 -1.77 8.01 41.62
N ASP A 2 -2.95 7.75 41.06
CA ASP A 2 -3.95 8.78 40.79
C ASP A 2 -4.80 8.87 42.05
N THR A 3 -4.63 9.92 42.85
CA THR A 3 -5.51 10.21 43.97
C THR A 3 -6.86 10.61 43.39
N MET A 4 -7.74 9.63 43.19
CA MET A 4 -9.12 9.89 42.78
C MET A 4 -9.79 10.72 43.86
N GLU A 5 -10.00 12.02 43.58
CA GLU A 5 -10.92 12.85 44.35
C GLU A 5 -12.27 12.11 44.50
N PRO A 6 -12.91 12.19 45.68
CA PRO A 6 -14.20 11.53 45.91
C PRO A 6 -15.23 11.95 44.86
N ALA A 7 -16.09 11.01 44.44
CA ALA A 7 -17.11 11.29 43.44
C ALA A 7 -18.06 12.37 43.94
N GLN A 8 -18.06 13.53 43.27
CA GLN A 8 -18.92 14.65 43.62
C GLN A 8 -20.35 14.41 43.13
N THR A 9 -21.33 14.83 43.90
CA THR A 9 -22.74 14.82 43.48
C THR A 9 -23.02 15.96 42.49
N PRO A 10 -24.06 15.84 41.64
CA PRO A 10 -24.46 16.95 40.76
C PRO A 10 -24.73 18.27 41.49
N ALA A 11 -25.26 18.20 42.72
CA ALA A 11 -25.48 19.37 43.57
C ALA A 11 -24.16 20.06 43.97
N GLU A 12 -23.18 19.30 44.45
CA GLU A 12 -21.85 19.82 44.80
C GLU A 12 -21.14 20.44 43.59
N ILE A 13 -21.24 19.80 42.42
CA ILE A 13 -20.65 20.33 41.19
C ILE A 13 -21.33 21.65 40.81
N ARG A 14 -22.66 21.73 40.91
CA ARG A 14 -23.44 22.92 40.58
C ARG A 14 -23.03 24.14 41.41
N GLU A 15 -22.67 23.96 42.68
CA GLU A 15 -22.18 25.04 43.54
C GLU A 15 -20.84 25.62 43.08
N THR A 16 -20.03 24.83 42.34
CA THR A 16 -18.75 25.28 41.80
C THR A 16 -18.86 26.02 40.46
N LEU A 17 -20.07 26.08 39.86
CA LEU A 17 -20.28 26.70 38.56
C LEU A 17 -20.40 28.21 38.65
N GLU A 18 -19.88 28.93 37.64
CA GLU A 18 -20.02 30.38 37.58
C GLU A 18 -21.51 30.78 37.50
N GLY A 19 -21.94 31.70 38.37
CA GLY A 19 -23.29 32.26 38.36
C GLY A 19 -23.47 33.42 37.38
N THR A 20 -24.72 33.75 37.10
CA THR A 20 -25.14 34.98 36.42
C THR A 20 -25.47 36.07 37.45
N GLN A 21 -25.53 37.33 37.01
CA GLN A 21 -25.99 38.44 37.86
C GLN A 21 -27.43 38.25 38.39
N LYS A 22 -28.23 37.37 37.77
CA LYS A 22 -29.63 37.07 38.15
C LYS A 22 -29.78 35.80 39.00
N GLY A 23 -28.69 35.19 39.48
CA GLY A 23 -28.72 34.04 40.38
C GLY A 23 -28.85 32.66 39.71
N GLY A 24 -28.93 32.58 38.38
CA GLY A 24 -28.88 31.30 37.64
C GLY A 24 -27.46 30.90 37.23
N VAL A 25 -27.24 29.64 36.83
CA VAL A 25 -25.95 29.17 36.32
C VAL A 25 -25.63 29.84 34.98
N LYS A 26 -24.41 30.34 34.85
CA LYS A 26 -23.94 30.97 33.61
C LYS A 26 -23.76 29.91 32.54
N ASN A 27 -24.42 30.11 31.41
CA ASN A 27 -24.16 29.31 30.21
C ASN A 27 -22.78 29.70 29.66
N SER A 28 -21.71 29.00 30.05
CA SER A 28 -20.34 29.24 29.59
C SER A 28 -19.69 27.92 29.17
N ILE A 29 -18.70 27.99 28.27
CA ILE A 29 -17.90 26.81 27.90
C ILE A 29 -17.21 26.25 29.16
N ARG A 30 -16.71 27.12 30.04
CA ARG A 30 -16.06 26.75 31.30
C ARG A 30 -16.99 25.91 32.18
N ASN A 31 -18.24 26.31 32.38
CA ASN A 31 -19.19 25.55 33.20
C ASN A 31 -19.54 24.20 32.57
N CYS A 32 -19.79 24.16 31.26
CA CYS A 32 -20.04 22.90 30.55
C CYS A 32 -18.84 21.95 30.68
N LEU A 33 -17.63 22.47 30.51
CA LEU A 33 -16.37 21.73 30.65
C LEU A 33 -16.22 21.15 32.07
N THR A 34 -16.47 21.97 33.11
CA THR A 34 -16.43 21.52 34.51
C THR A 34 -17.37 20.35 34.74
N VAL A 35 -18.61 20.40 34.22
CA VAL A 35 -19.57 19.30 34.35
C VAL A 35 -19.06 18.04 33.66
N PHE A 36 -18.62 18.11 32.40
CA PHE A 36 -18.09 16.94 31.69
C PHE A 36 -16.84 16.33 32.36
N GLN A 37 -16.03 17.13 33.05
CA GLN A 37 -14.82 16.66 33.74
C GLN A 37 -15.11 16.08 35.13
N ARG A 38 -16.17 16.52 35.83
CA ARG A 38 -16.40 16.19 37.24
C ARG A 38 -17.63 15.33 37.49
N ASP A 39 -18.66 15.45 36.68
CA ASP A 39 -19.90 14.68 36.84
C ASP A 39 -19.59 13.18 36.74
N PRO A 40 -19.98 12.35 37.72
CA PRO A 40 -19.72 10.91 37.71
C PRO A 40 -20.23 10.21 36.45
N LEU A 41 -21.36 10.65 35.90
CA LEU A 41 -21.95 10.14 34.67
C LEU A 41 -21.15 10.55 33.44
N PHE A 42 -20.39 11.65 33.44
CA PHE A 42 -19.67 12.11 32.24
C PHE A 42 -18.15 12.04 32.29
N ARG A 43 -17.55 12.07 33.48
CA ARG A 43 -16.11 12.01 33.67
C ARG A 43 -15.52 10.80 32.95
N GLY A 44 -14.60 11.04 32.02
CA GLY A 44 -13.94 10.01 31.20
C GLY A 44 -14.81 9.35 30.12
N ALA A 45 -16.05 9.81 29.89
CA ALA A 45 -16.94 9.22 28.90
C ALA A 45 -16.58 9.60 27.46
N LEU A 46 -16.25 10.87 27.24
CA LEU A 46 -16.06 11.45 25.92
C LEU A 46 -14.57 11.43 25.55
N ARG A 47 -14.22 10.75 24.46
CA ARG A 47 -12.83 10.58 24.02
C ARG A 47 -12.71 10.80 22.52
N LEU A 48 -11.66 11.51 22.09
CA LEU A 48 -11.36 11.66 20.67
C LEU A 48 -10.59 10.44 20.17
N ASN A 49 -11.19 9.69 19.24
CA ASN A 49 -10.56 8.57 18.56
C ASN A 49 -9.65 9.08 17.45
N LEU A 50 -8.35 8.83 17.57
CA LEU A 50 -7.35 9.33 16.62
C LEU A 50 -7.30 8.58 15.29
N LEU A 51 -7.95 7.41 15.20
CA LEU A 51 -8.02 6.64 13.94
C LEU A 51 -9.18 7.13 13.08
N THR A 52 -10.35 7.36 13.69
CA THR A 52 -11.57 7.82 13.00
C THR A 52 -11.72 9.34 13.01
N GLU A 53 -11.01 10.03 13.90
CA GLU A 53 -11.14 11.47 14.21
C GLU A 53 -12.55 11.87 14.69
N GLN A 54 -13.31 10.89 15.19
CA GLN A 54 -14.63 11.08 15.78
C GLN A 54 -14.55 11.08 17.31
N ILE A 55 -15.57 11.66 17.94
CA ILE A 55 -15.72 11.60 19.39
C ILE A 55 -16.52 10.34 19.72
N ASP A 56 -15.97 9.50 20.59
CA ASP A 56 -16.62 8.31 21.09
C ASP A 56 -17.10 8.53 22.53
N ILE A 57 -18.22 7.90 22.86
CA ILE A 57 -18.69 7.69 24.23
C ILE A 57 -18.28 6.27 24.63
N VAL A 58 -17.32 6.16 25.55
CA VAL A 58 -16.67 4.90 25.94
C VAL A 58 -17.19 4.29 27.24
N LYS A 59 -18.29 4.84 27.78
CA LYS A 59 -18.94 4.30 28.97
C LYS A 59 -20.47 4.43 28.88
N PRO A 60 -21.23 3.60 29.60
CA PRO A 60 -22.68 3.73 29.67
C PRO A 60 -23.09 5.10 30.25
N LEU A 61 -24.02 5.78 29.60
CA LEU A 61 -24.58 7.07 30.04
C LEU A 61 -26.05 6.99 30.48
N GLY A 62 -26.62 5.79 30.53
CA GLY A 62 -27.98 5.55 31.03
C GLY A 62 -29.09 5.51 29.96
N TRP A 63 -28.76 5.81 28.69
CA TRP A 63 -29.64 5.56 27.54
C TRP A 63 -29.05 4.51 26.61
N GLU A 64 -29.92 3.87 25.83
CA GLU A 64 -29.53 2.86 24.85
C GLU A 64 -28.83 3.51 23.65
N ARG A 65 -27.78 2.84 23.16
CA ARG A 65 -26.94 3.32 22.06
C ARG A 65 -26.62 2.17 21.10
N THR A 66 -26.53 2.49 19.82
CA THR A 66 -26.21 1.52 18.75
C THR A 66 -24.78 1.66 18.20
N SER A 67 -24.05 2.71 18.62
CA SER A 67 -22.68 2.99 18.19
C SER A 67 -21.86 3.57 19.34
N THR A 68 -20.54 3.38 19.30
CA THR A 68 -19.60 4.06 20.21
C THR A 68 -19.49 5.55 19.87
N THR A 69 -19.54 5.90 18.58
CA THR A 69 -19.46 7.28 18.09
C THR A 69 -20.59 8.13 18.63
N LEU A 70 -20.27 9.36 19.06
CA LEU A 70 -21.23 10.38 19.47
C LEU A 70 -22.17 10.71 18.31
N THR A 71 -23.48 10.55 18.54
CA THR A 71 -24.54 10.82 17.57
C THR A 71 -25.33 12.08 17.89
N ASP A 72 -26.17 12.53 16.96
CA ASP A 72 -27.10 13.65 17.20
C ASP A 72 -28.11 13.32 18.31
N MET A 73 -28.51 12.06 18.45
CA MET A 73 -29.39 11.63 19.54
C MET A 73 -28.68 11.70 20.90
N ASP A 74 -27.40 11.31 20.95
CA ASP A 74 -26.58 11.47 22.15
C ASP A 74 -26.47 12.96 22.54
N MET A 75 -26.31 13.85 21.55
CA MET A 75 -26.30 15.29 21.80
C MET A 75 -27.61 15.78 22.45
N ASN A 76 -28.77 15.28 22.01
CA ASN A 76 -30.06 15.62 22.63
C ASN A 76 -30.14 15.15 24.08
N TYR A 77 -29.72 13.92 24.39
CA TYR A 77 -29.69 13.41 25.77
C TYR A 77 -28.72 14.18 26.66
N LEU A 78 -27.53 14.51 26.14
CA LEU A 78 -26.56 15.33 26.87
C LEU A 78 -27.11 16.72 27.18
N LEU A 79 -27.79 17.35 26.22
CA LEU A 79 -28.43 18.65 26.43
C LEU A 79 -29.53 18.58 27.49
N LEU A 80 -30.40 17.58 27.41
CA LEU A 80 -31.48 17.37 28.38
C LEU A 80 -30.92 17.18 29.80
N TYR A 81 -29.93 16.31 29.97
CA TYR A 81 -29.31 16.09 31.27
C TYR A 81 -28.67 17.36 31.84
N LEU A 82 -27.97 18.14 31.00
CA LEU A 82 -27.34 19.40 31.40
C LEU A 82 -28.38 20.48 31.75
N GLU A 83 -29.51 20.50 31.06
CA GLU A 83 -30.64 21.38 31.35
C GLU A 83 -31.25 21.06 32.72
N GLU A 84 -31.62 19.80 32.94
CA GLU A 84 -32.33 19.36 34.15
C GLU A 84 -31.46 19.46 35.41
N ASN A 85 -30.18 19.09 35.34
CA ASN A 85 -29.32 19.00 36.51
C ASN A 85 -28.54 20.30 36.78
N TYR A 86 -28.19 21.05 35.74
CA TYR A 86 -27.25 22.18 35.83
C TYR A 86 -27.77 23.51 35.25
N GLY A 87 -28.91 23.53 34.55
CA GLY A 87 -29.44 24.74 33.90
C GLY A 87 -28.59 25.23 32.72
N LEU A 88 -27.78 24.35 32.12
CA LEU A 88 -26.93 24.64 30.97
C LEU A 88 -27.66 24.24 29.68
N THR A 89 -28.05 25.21 28.87
CA THR A 89 -28.96 25.04 27.71
C THR A 89 -28.34 25.45 26.38
N SER A 90 -27.15 26.05 26.38
CA SER A 90 -26.50 26.55 25.16
C SER A 90 -25.79 25.44 24.38
N GLU A 91 -26.46 24.89 23.37
CA GLU A 91 -25.92 23.82 22.51
C GLU A 91 -24.52 24.11 21.97
N LYS A 92 -24.29 25.31 21.42
CA LYS A 92 -22.97 25.71 20.89
C LYS A 92 -21.85 25.61 21.94
N LYS A 93 -22.15 25.94 23.20
CA LYS A 93 -21.16 25.88 24.30
C LYS A 93 -20.94 24.45 24.77
N VAL A 94 -22.00 23.64 24.79
CA VAL A 94 -21.94 22.19 25.09
C VAL A 94 -21.08 21.48 24.04
N GLN A 95 -21.36 21.68 22.74
CA GLN A 95 -20.54 21.12 21.66
C GLN A 95 -19.06 21.53 21.76
N SER A 96 -18.79 22.79 22.13
CA SER A 96 -17.42 23.28 22.32
C SER A 96 -16.74 22.57 23.51
N ALA A 97 -17.43 22.39 24.62
CA ALA A 97 -16.92 21.69 25.79
C ALA A 97 -16.68 20.19 25.52
N ILE A 98 -17.60 19.52 24.81
CA ILE A 98 -17.44 18.12 24.38
C ILE A 98 -16.17 17.96 23.55
N LYS A 99 -15.93 18.85 22.57
CA LYS A 99 -14.70 18.83 21.74
C LYS A 99 -13.43 19.00 22.58
N ILE A 100 -13.45 19.90 23.57
CA ILE A 100 -12.30 20.13 24.47
C ILE A 100 -12.03 18.87 25.31
N VAL A 101 -13.04 18.33 26.00
CA VAL A 101 -12.89 17.13 26.84
C VAL A 101 -12.45 15.92 26.04
N ALA A 102 -13.05 15.69 24.86
CA ALA A 102 -12.67 14.58 24.01
C ALA A 102 -11.22 14.71 23.55
N ASN A 103 -10.77 15.92 23.18
CA ASN A 103 -9.38 16.18 22.79
C ASN A 103 -8.38 16.02 23.96
N GLU A 104 -8.78 16.34 25.19
CA GLU A 104 -7.97 16.05 26.38
C GLU A 104 -7.84 14.55 26.63
N ASN A 105 -8.89 13.77 26.31
CA ASN A 105 -8.95 12.32 26.53
C ASN A 105 -8.74 11.49 25.24
N ARG A 106 -7.84 11.94 24.37
CA ARG A 106 -7.49 11.27 23.10
C ARG A 106 -7.02 9.84 23.28
N TYR A 107 -7.34 8.99 22.31
CA TYR A 107 -6.87 7.61 22.28
C TYR A 107 -6.74 7.10 20.85
N HIS A 108 -6.01 6.01 20.65
CA HIS A 108 -5.89 5.39 19.34
C HIS A 108 -6.16 3.89 19.48
N PRO A 109 -7.28 3.37 18.97
CA PRO A 109 -7.73 2.01 19.25
C PRO A 109 -6.70 0.95 18.84
N VAL A 110 -6.08 1.09 17.66
CA VAL A 110 -5.01 0.17 17.22
C VAL A 110 -3.75 0.25 18.09
N ARG A 111 -3.35 1.44 18.56
CA ARG A 111 -2.17 1.56 19.44
C ARG A 111 -2.44 0.92 20.79
N ASP A 112 -3.64 1.13 21.32
CA ASP A 112 -4.06 0.55 22.59
C ASP A 112 -4.08 -0.99 22.48
N TYR A 113 -4.66 -1.53 21.40
CA TYR A 113 -4.62 -2.96 21.06
C TYR A 113 -3.19 -3.50 20.95
N LEU A 114 -2.35 -2.89 20.11
CA LEU A 114 -0.96 -3.35 19.92
C LEU A 114 -0.13 -3.27 21.20
N ASN A 115 -0.41 -2.27 22.06
CA ASN A 115 0.31 -2.12 23.31
C ASN A 115 -0.11 -3.13 24.38
N SER A 116 -1.36 -3.63 24.33
CA SER A 116 -1.84 -4.66 25.27
C SER A 116 -1.30 -6.06 24.97
N LEU A 117 -0.76 -6.30 23.77
CA LEU A 117 -0.29 -7.62 23.37
C LEU A 117 0.97 -8.05 24.13
N GLN A 118 1.01 -9.35 24.47
CA GLN A 118 2.16 -10.03 25.04
C GLN A 118 2.50 -11.24 24.18
N TRP A 119 3.75 -11.30 23.73
CA TRP A 119 4.22 -12.38 22.87
C TRP A 119 4.55 -13.62 23.71
N ASP A 120 4.06 -14.76 23.25
CA ASP A 120 4.31 -16.07 23.88
C ASP A 120 5.66 -16.69 23.52
N GLY A 121 6.46 -16.05 22.67
CA GLY A 121 7.79 -16.51 22.25
C GLY A 121 7.79 -17.47 21.06
N THR A 122 6.62 -17.81 20.50
CA THR A 122 6.52 -18.67 19.30
C THR A 122 6.57 -17.82 18.03
N GLU A 123 7.48 -18.16 17.12
CA GLU A 123 7.61 -17.51 15.82
C GLU A 123 6.41 -17.83 14.93
N ARG A 124 5.72 -16.80 14.45
CA ARG A 124 4.52 -16.90 13.62
C ARG A 124 4.62 -16.11 12.33
N ILE A 125 5.36 -15.00 12.30
CA ILE A 125 5.50 -14.16 11.09
C ILE A 125 6.04 -15.00 9.92
N ARG A 126 7.02 -15.88 10.15
CA ARG A 126 7.61 -16.75 9.13
C ARG A 126 6.62 -17.72 8.50
N TYR A 127 5.67 -18.21 9.29
CA TYR A 127 4.80 -19.31 8.89
C TYR A 127 3.36 -18.87 8.59
N ALA A 128 2.95 -17.65 8.93
CA ALA A 128 1.55 -17.21 8.84
C ALA A 128 0.96 -17.34 7.42
N LEU A 129 1.71 -16.96 6.38
CA LEU A 129 1.22 -17.08 5.00
C LEU A 129 1.19 -18.53 4.52
N HIS A 130 2.09 -19.39 5.00
CA HIS A 130 2.03 -20.83 4.73
C HIS A 130 0.84 -21.48 5.45
N HIS A 131 0.71 -21.22 6.74
CA HIS A 131 -0.31 -21.78 7.62
C HIS A 131 -1.73 -21.54 7.08
N PHE A 132 -2.05 -20.30 6.68
CA PHE A 132 -3.39 -19.93 6.22
C PHE A 132 -3.60 -19.98 4.71
N LEU A 133 -2.55 -19.77 3.91
CA LEU A 133 -2.67 -19.56 2.46
C LEU A 133 -1.75 -20.47 1.64
N GLY A 134 -0.90 -21.29 2.28
CA GLY A 134 0.00 -22.22 1.60
C GLY A 134 1.14 -21.57 0.81
N ALA A 135 1.52 -20.34 1.14
CA ALA A 135 2.72 -19.70 0.58
C ALA A 135 4.01 -20.46 0.96
N ASP A 136 5.12 -20.16 0.29
CA ASP A 136 6.42 -20.72 0.66
C ASP A 136 6.91 -20.16 2.00
N THR A 137 7.73 -20.92 2.74
CA THR A 137 8.31 -20.52 4.03
C THR A 137 9.72 -19.94 3.91
N ASP A 138 10.04 -19.45 2.71
CA ASP A 138 11.34 -18.90 2.37
C ASP A 138 11.61 -17.54 3.02
N GLU A 139 12.86 -17.08 2.92
CA GLU A 139 13.28 -15.83 3.54
C GLU A 139 12.60 -14.61 2.92
N TYR A 140 12.27 -14.66 1.63
CA TYR A 140 11.55 -13.60 0.95
C TYR A 140 10.13 -13.42 1.50
N THR A 141 9.38 -14.51 1.65
CA THR A 141 8.00 -14.51 2.13
C THR A 141 7.92 -14.03 3.57
N TYR A 142 8.86 -14.49 4.42
CA TYR A 142 9.02 -13.97 5.78
C TYR A 142 9.30 -12.46 5.81
N GLU A 143 10.31 -12.00 5.07
CA GLU A 143 10.68 -10.58 5.06
C GLU A 143 9.59 -9.70 4.42
N ALA A 144 8.84 -10.20 3.44
CA ALA A 144 7.73 -9.49 2.82
C ALA A 144 6.58 -9.23 3.82
N LEU A 145 6.14 -10.26 4.54
CA LEU A 145 5.12 -10.10 5.58
C LEU A 145 5.65 -9.23 6.73
N LYS A 146 6.86 -9.50 7.22
CA LYS A 146 7.49 -8.71 8.29
C LYS A 146 7.60 -7.23 7.94
N LEU A 147 8.05 -6.89 6.72
CA LEU A 147 8.14 -5.51 6.26
C LEU A 147 6.77 -4.83 6.23
N PHE A 148 5.74 -5.56 5.79
CA PHE A 148 4.35 -5.08 5.81
C PHE A 148 3.87 -4.79 7.25
N LEU A 149 4.06 -5.73 8.18
CA LEU A 149 3.69 -5.57 9.59
C LEU A 149 4.44 -4.38 10.24
N MET A 150 5.75 -4.25 9.99
CA MET A 150 6.55 -3.12 10.49
C MET A 150 6.07 -1.79 9.94
N GLY A 151 5.68 -1.75 8.66
CA GLY A 151 5.06 -0.58 8.02
C GLY A 151 3.73 -0.21 8.69
N ALA A 152 2.88 -1.20 8.93
CA ALA A 152 1.57 -1.02 9.58
C ALA A 152 1.70 -0.45 10.99
N ILE A 153 2.60 -1.04 11.81
CA ILE A 153 2.90 -0.54 13.16
C ILE A 153 3.47 0.89 13.07
N ARG A 154 4.41 1.13 12.15
CA ARG A 154 5.02 2.46 12.00
C ARG A 154 3.97 3.51 11.67
N ARG A 155 3.03 3.22 10.76
CA ARG A 155 1.99 4.16 10.31
C ARG A 155 1.04 4.56 11.44
N VAL A 156 0.68 3.66 12.35
CA VAL A 156 -0.16 4.02 13.50
C VAL A 156 0.64 4.75 14.58
N PHE A 157 1.87 4.35 14.91
CA PHE A 157 2.67 5.00 15.96
C PHE A 157 3.33 6.32 15.52
N ARG A 158 3.61 6.47 14.22
CA ARG A 158 4.12 7.70 13.60
C ARG A 158 3.34 7.99 12.31
N PRO A 159 2.12 8.53 12.43
CA PRO A 159 1.29 8.92 11.29
C PRO A 159 2.07 9.74 10.27
N GLY A 160 1.88 9.41 8.99
CA GLY A 160 2.56 10.08 7.88
C GLY A 160 4.02 9.69 7.68
N SER A 161 4.54 8.68 8.38
CA SER A 161 5.83 8.08 8.04
C SER A 161 5.85 7.57 6.60
N LYS A 162 6.95 7.75 5.87
CA LYS A 162 7.09 7.20 4.52
C LYS A 162 7.05 5.66 4.58
N PHE A 163 6.03 5.09 3.95
CA PHE A 163 5.90 3.66 3.69
C PHE A 163 5.02 3.52 2.45
N GLU A 164 5.57 2.94 1.39
CA GLU A 164 4.99 2.89 0.04
C GLU A 164 4.91 1.46 -0.53
N VAL A 165 5.11 0.47 0.34
CA VAL A 165 5.15 -0.95 -0.01
C VAL A 165 3.76 -1.56 0.22
N MET A 166 3.35 -2.44 -0.69
CA MET A 166 2.08 -3.17 -0.68
C MET A 166 2.36 -4.66 -0.83
N LEU A 167 1.88 -5.45 0.15
CA LEU A 167 1.92 -6.90 0.09
C LEU A 167 0.84 -7.39 -0.88
N CYS A 168 1.22 -8.14 -1.92
CA CYS A 168 0.32 -8.60 -2.97
C CYS A 168 0.17 -10.12 -2.90
N LEU A 169 -0.98 -10.62 -2.46
CA LEU A 169 -1.28 -12.04 -2.41
C LEU A 169 -1.82 -12.51 -3.77
N VAL A 170 -1.12 -13.47 -4.40
CA VAL A 170 -1.40 -13.95 -5.76
C VAL A 170 -1.78 -15.42 -5.72
N GLY A 171 -2.97 -15.79 -6.14
CA GLY A 171 -3.36 -17.21 -6.18
C GLY A 171 -4.84 -17.40 -6.45
N GLY A 172 -5.30 -18.65 -6.54
CA GLY A 172 -6.67 -19.00 -6.92
C GLY A 172 -7.77 -18.30 -6.11
N GLN A 173 -8.96 -18.20 -6.71
CA GLN A 173 -10.15 -17.73 -6.01
C GLN A 173 -10.46 -18.65 -4.81
N GLY A 174 -10.98 -18.08 -3.72
CA GLY A 174 -11.33 -18.86 -2.53
C GLY A 174 -10.14 -19.22 -1.63
N ALA A 175 -8.91 -18.79 -1.97
CA ALA A 175 -7.71 -19.03 -1.16
C ALA A 175 -7.68 -18.33 0.22
N GLY A 176 -8.72 -17.58 0.61
CA GLY A 176 -8.74 -16.83 1.88
C GLY A 176 -7.95 -15.52 1.90
N LYS A 177 -7.46 -15.01 0.76
CA LYS A 177 -6.61 -13.80 0.67
C LYS A 177 -7.24 -12.53 1.31
N SER A 178 -8.47 -12.19 0.91
CA SER A 178 -9.20 -11.03 1.44
C SER A 178 -9.53 -11.22 2.92
N THR A 179 -9.91 -12.43 3.31
CA THR A 179 -10.13 -12.79 4.72
C THR A 179 -8.87 -12.63 5.55
N PHE A 180 -7.70 -12.97 5.02
CA PHE A 180 -6.43 -12.77 5.70
C PHE A 180 -6.21 -11.29 6.02
N PHE A 181 -6.41 -10.39 5.06
CA PHE A 181 -6.28 -8.94 5.34
C PHE A 181 -7.35 -8.42 6.31
N ARG A 182 -8.59 -8.93 6.25
CA ARG A 182 -9.65 -8.61 7.22
C ARG A 182 -9.24 -8.99 8.64
N LEU A 183 -8.79 -10.23 8.86
CA LEU A 183 -8.37 -10.66 10.18
C LEU A 183 -7.07 -10.00 10.63
N LEU A 184 -6.16 -9.70 9.68
CA LEU A 184 -4.90 -9.01 9.95
C LEU A 184 -5.13 -7.60 10.52
N ALA A 185 -6.23 -6.94 10.16
CA ALA A 185 -6.61 -5.67 10.76
C ALA A 185 -6.88 -5.77 12.27
N GLY A 186 -7.02 -6.98 12.85
CA GLY A 186 -7.29 -7.20 14.27
C GLY A 186 -8.78 -7.06 14.62
N ARG A 187 -9.43 -6.00 14.11
CA ARG A 187 -10.88 -5.84 14.13
C ARG A 187 -11.40 -5.50 12.74
N ASP A 188 -12.60 -5.99 12.45
CA ASP A 188 -13.21 -5.82 11.12
C ASP A 188 -13.50 -4.34 10.81
N GLU A 189 -13.77 -3.53 11.84
CA GLU A 189 -13.94 -2.07 11.71
C GLU A 189 -12.65 -1.32 11.30
N TRP A 190 -11.46 -1.94 11.43
CA TRP A 190 -10.18 -1.38 10.98
C TRP A 190 -9.76 -1.89 9.60
N PHE A 191 -10.63 -2.67 8.93
CA PHE A 191 -10.40 -3.19 7.59
C PHE A 191 -11.32 -2.49 6.57
N SER A 192 -10.84 -2.28 5.34
CA SER A 192 -11.66 -1.82 4.23
C SER A 192 -11.18 -2.37 2.89
N ASP A 193 -12.10 -2.75 2.03
CA ASP A 193 -11.88 -3.18 0.64
C ASP A 193 -12.62 -2.26 -0.38
N ASP A 194 -13.20 -1.15 0.08
CA ASP A 194 -14.02 -0.25 -0.75
C ASP A 194 -13.20 0.79 -1.54
N LEU A 195 -11.86 0.70 -1.50
CA LEU A 195 -11.00 1.59 -2.25
C LEU A 195 -10.98 1.18 -3.73
N LYS A 196 -11.98 1.62 -4.51
CA LYS A 196 -12.11 1.30 -5.95
C LYS A 196 -11.54 2.35 -6.91
N LYS A 197 -11.43 3.60 -6.46
CA LYS A 197 -10.97 4.76 -7.26
C LYS A 197 -10.04 5.64 -6.43
N LEU A 198 -8.86 5.92 -6.98
CA LEU A 198 -7.79 6.65 -6.29
C LEU A 198 -7.84 8.17 -6.49
N ASP A 199 -8.58 8.60 -7.50
CA ASP A 199 -8.82 9.98 -7.89
C ASP A 199 -10.10 10.57 -7.27
N ASP A 200 -10.80 9.81 -6.44
CA ASP A 200 -12.01 10.23 -5.74
C ASP A 200 -11.70 11.36 -4.74
N GLU A 201 -12.41 12.49 -4.83
CA GLU A 201 -12.29 13.60 -3.88
C GLU A 201 -12.60 13.17 -2.44
N ASN A 202 -13.41 12.11 -2.27
CA ASN A 202 -13.75 11.52 -0.98
C ASN A 202 -12.88 10.32 -0.61
N VAL A 203 -11.76 10.07 -1.32
CA VAL A 203 -10.85 8.96 -1.01
C VAL A 203 -10.44 8.96 0.46
N TYR A 204 -10.23 10.14 1.06
CA TYR A 204 -9.90 10.25 2.47
C TYR A 204 -10.92 9.57 3.39
N ARG A 205 -12.23 9.70 3.10
CA ARG A 205 -13.28 9.07 3.92
C ARG A 205 -13.21 7.55 3.89
N LYS A 206 -12.73 6.98 2.79
CA LYS A 206 -12.50 5.53 2.65
C LYS A 206 -11.27 5.08 3.42
N LEU A 207 -10.29 5.97 3.62
CA LEU A 207 -9.09 5.68 4.42
C LEU A 207 -9.32 5.87 5.92
N GLN A 208 -10.12 6.87 6.29
CA GLN A 208 -10.38 7.24 7.68
C GLN A 208 -11.01 6.07 8.44
N GLY A 209 -10.52 5.78 9.65
CA GLY A 209 -11.01 4.67 10.46
C GLY A 209 -10.36 3.30 10.17
N HIS A 210 -9.66 3.14 9.03
CA HIS A 210 -9.11 1.85 8.62
C HIS A 210 -7.58 1.80 8.78
N TRP A 211 -7.07 0.66 9.24
CA TRP A 211 -5.65 0.38 9.40
C TRP A 211 -5.09 -0.45 8.23
N ILE A 212 -5.84 -1.46 7.79
CA ILE A 212 -5.48 -2.30 6.64
C ILE A 212 -6.53 -2.07 5.55
N ILE A 213 -6.05 -1.72 4.36
CA ILE A 213 -6.93 -1.48 3.21
C ILE A 213 -6.55 -2.45 2.11
N GLU A 214 -7.50 -3.28 1.70
CA GLU A 214 -7.36 -4.16 0.54
C GLU A 214 -7.65 -3.40 -0.75
N MET A 215 -6.81 -3.63 -1.75
CA MET A 215 -7.01 -3.21 -3.13
C MET A 215 -7.22 -4.46 -4.00
N SER A 216 -8.45 -4.99 -3.99
CA SER A 216 -8.82 -6.21 -4.72
C SER A 216 -8.85 -5.95 -6.23
N GLU A 217 -8.12 -6.75 -7.01
CA GLU A 217 -8.14 -6.80 -8.49
C GLU A 217 -7.81 -5.49 -9.25
N MET A 218 -7.61 -4.38 -8.54
CA MET A 218 -7.28 -3.08 -9.15
C MET A 218 -5.96 -3.13 -9.91
N ILE A 219 -4.97 -3.86 -9.39
CA ILE A 219 -3.65 -3.95 -10.03
C ILE A 219 -3.75 -4.82 -11.29
N ALA A 220 -4.56 -5.88 -11.24
CA ALA A 220 -4.69 -6.88 -12.29
C ALA A 220 -5.45 -6.38 -13.54
N THR A 221 -6.17 -5.27 -13.40
CA THR A 221 -6.91 -4.58 -14.49
C THR A 221 -6.31 -3.21 -14.82
N ALA A 222 -5.28 -2.78 -14.09
CA ALA A 222 -4.65 -1.48 -14.28
C ALA A 222 -3.71 -1.48 -15.48
N ASN A 223 -3.89 -0.49 -16.36
CA ASN A 223 -2.90 -0.17 -17.39
C ASN A 223 -1.69 0.57 -16.77
N ALA A 224 -0.64 0.80 -17.57
CA ALA A 224 0.58 1.47 -17.11
C ALA A 224 0.33 2.82 -16.40
N LYS A 225 -0.62 3.62 -16.92
CA LYS A 225 -1.00 4.92 -16.31
C LYS A 225 -1.64 4.73 -14.93
N SER A 226 -2.57 3.78 -14.80
CA SER A 226 -3.20 3.46 -13.51
C SER A 226 -2.20 2.94 -12.48
N ILE A 227 -1.10 2.32 -12.92
CA ILE A 227 -0.05 1.84 -12.01
C ILE A 227 0.84 2.97 -11.51
N GLU A 228 1.16 3.95 -12.36
CA GLU A 228 1.79 5.18 -11.90
C GLU A 228 0.92 5.92 -10.87
N GLU A 229 -0.40 5.94 -11.08
CA GLU A 229 -1.38 6.48 -10.14
C GLU A 229 -1.38 5.71 -8.81
N ILE A 230 -1.40 4.37 -8.84
CA ILE A 230 -1.25 3.52 -7.65
C ILE A 230 0.06 3.81 -6.94
N LYS A 231 1.19 3.84 -7.65
CA LYS A 231 2.52 4.12 -7.08
C LYS A 231 2.58 5.50 -6.43
N SER A 232 2.01 6.51 -7.10
CA SER A 232 1.87 7.87 -6.57
C SER A 232 1.01 7.86 -5.31
N PHE A 233 -0.12 7.15 -5.34
CA PHE A 233 -1.04 7.03 -4.21
C PHE A 233 -0.37 6.35 -3.01
N LEU A 234 0.26 5.18 -3.18
CA LEU A 234 1.02 4.47 -2.14
C LEU A 234 2.14 5.35 -1.55
N SER A 235 2.75 6.20 -2.38
CA SER A 235 3.84 7.08 -1.98
C SER A 235 3.41 8.22 -1.05
N ARG A 236 2.12 8.58 -1.00
CA ARG A 236 1.63 9.70 -0.19
C ARG A 236 1.82 9.46 1.31
N GLN A 237 2.14 10.54 2.03
CA GLN A 237 2.29 10.55 3.48
C GLN A 237 1.09 11.19 4.18
N LYS A 238 0.32 11.99 3.46
CA LYS A 238 -0.84 12.71 3.95
C LYS A 238 -1.86 12.91 2.84
N GLU A 239 -3.10 13.10 3.24
CA GLU A 239 -4.19 13.57 2.42
C GLU A 239 -4.57 14.98 2.88
N THR A 240 -4.71 15.93 1.96
CA THR A 240 -5.27 17.24 2.28
C THR A 240 -6.78 17.16 2.05
N TYR A 241 -7.57 17.15 3.13
CA TYR A 241 -9.02 16.99 3.06
C TYR A 241 -9.72 18.02 3.94
N LYS A 242 -10.89 18.48 3.50
CA LYS A 242 -11.77 19.37 4.27
C LYS A 242 -12.99 18.57 4.71
N VAL A 243 -13.05 18.27 6.01
CA VAL A 243 -14.25 17.63 6.58
C VAL A 243 -15.41 18.63 6.48
N PRO A 244 -16.65 18.19 6.20
CA PRO A 244 -17.81 19.06 6.28
C PRO A 244 -17.82 19.86 7.58
N TYR A 245 -18.25 21.13 7.50
CA TYR A 245 -18.30 22.06 8.63
C TYR A 245 -16.95 22.57 9.18
N GLU A 246 -15.80 22.02 8.74
CA GLU A 246 -14.52 22.67 8.99
C GLU A 246 -14.34 23.90 8.09
N THR A 247 -13.70 24.95 8.62
CA THR A 247 -13.49 26.19 7.86
C THR A 247 -12.41 26.03 6.79
N HIS A 248 -11.36 25.26 7.09
CA HIS A 248 -10.19 25.09 6.22
C HIS A 248 -9.86 23.61 6.02
N PRO A 249 -9.35 23.21 4.84
CA PRO A 249 -8.75 21.90 4.66
C PRO A 249 -7.59 21.70 5.64
N ALA A 250 -7.43 20.48 6.12
CA ALA A 250 -6.33 20.10 7.00
C ALA A 250 -5.54 18.94 6.39
N ASP A 251 -4.25 18.91 6.73
CA ASP A 251 -3.39 17.76 6.42
C ASP A 251 -3.70 16.60 7.37
N ARG A 252 -4.12 15.48 6.80
CA ARG A 252 -4.44 14.25 7.51
C ARG A 252 -3.34 13.24 7.24
N LEU A 253 -2.57 12.92 8.27
CA LEU A 253 -1.40 12.05 8.14
C LEU A 253 -1.86 10.60 7.99
N ARG A 254 -1.35 9.90 6.98
CA ARG A 254 -1.80 8.54 6.68
C ARG A 254 -1.34 7.53 7.75
N GLN A 255 -2.31 6.78 8.26
CA GLN A 255 -2.16 5.77 9.33
C GLN A 255 -2.38 4.32 8.84
N CYS A 256 -2.86 4.14 7.60
CA CYS A 256 -3.12 2.84 7.00
C CYS A 256 -1.96 2.31 6.15
N VAL A 257 -2.03 1.01 5.84
CA VAL A 257 -1.21 0.31 4.84
C VAL A 257 -2.11 -0.44 3.85
N PHE A 258 -1.56 -0.80 2.70
CA PHE A 258 -2.32 -1.38 1.59
C PHE A 258 -1.90 -2.81 1.31
N GLY A 259 -2.86 -3.72 1.23
CA GLY A 259 -2.71 -5.09 0.74
C GLY A 259 -3.34 -5.23 -0.63
N GLY A 260 -2.72 -5.96 -1.54
CA GLY A 260 -3.28 -6.30 -2.85
C GLY A 260 -3.67 -7.76 -2.90
N THR A 261 -4.78 -8.07 -3.57
CA THR A 261 -5.18 -9.46 -3.87
C THR A 261 -5.45 -9.59 -5.37
N THR A 262 -5.02 -10.71 -5.94
CA THR A 262 -5.25 -11.02 -7.36
C THR A 262 -5.28 -12.52 -7.59
N ASN A 263 -6.07 -12.94 -8.58
CA ASN A 263 -6.07 -14.30 -9.10
C ASN A 263 -5.19 -14.43 -10.36
N ARG A 264 -4.77 -13.31 -10.95
CA ARG A 264 -3.89 -13.26 -12.13
C ARG A 264 -2.43 -13.27 -11.68
N GLN A 265 -1.64 -14.18 -12.25
CA GLN A 265 -0.19 -14.18 -12.03
C GLN A 265 0.48 -13.01 -12.75
N ASP A 266 0.01 -12.66 -13.94
CA ASP A 266 0.50 -11.57 -14.78
C ASP A 266 -0.07 -10.18 -14.37
N PHE A 267 -0.14 -9.90 -13.07
CA PHE A 267 -0.79 -8.69 -12.56
C PHE A 267 0.13 -7.45 -12.56
N LEU A 268 1.46 -7.63 -12.60
CA LEU A 268 2.38 -6.51 -12.67
C LEU A 268 2.50 -6.03 -14.12
N PRO A 269 2.24 -4.74 -14.40
CA PRO A 269 2.54 -4.22 -15.72
C PRO A 269 4.06 -4.17 -15.93
N ARG A 270 4.44 -4.09 -17.20
CA ARG A 270 5.78 -3.69 -17.62
C ARG A 270 6.01 -2.21 -17.34
N ASP A 271 6.29 -1.90 -16.08
CA ASP A 271 6.62 -0.54 -15.66
C ASP A 271 8.14 -0.32 -15.66
N ARG A 272 8.54 0.69 -16.43
CA ARG A 272 9.92 1.14 -16.66
C ARG A 272 10.58 1.77 -15.43
N THR A 273 9.79 2.23 -14.46
CA THR A 273 10.25 2.81 -13.18
C THR A 273 10.49 1.76 -12.09
N GLY A 274 10.21 0.48 -12.38
CA GLY A 274 10.41 -0.67 -11.49
C GLY A 274 9.27 -0.87 -10.50
N ASN A 275 9.02 -2.13 -10.12
CA ASN A 275 7.85 -2.54 -9.33
C ASN A 275 8.14 -2.72 -7.84
N ARG A 276 9.22 -2.13 -7.29
CA ARG A 276 9.66 -2.27 -5.89
C ARG A 276 8.61 -2.01 -4.78
N ARG A 277 7.49 -1.37 -5.12
CA ARG A 277 6.38 -1.07 -4.20
C ARG A 277 5.41 -2.25 -4.04
N PHE A 278 5.48 -3.25 -4.91
CA PHE A 278 4.62 -4.43 -4.89
C PHE A 278 5.44 -5.64 -4.43
N LEU A 279 5.01 -6.31 -3.36
CA LEU A 279 5.64 -7.55 -2.90
C LEU A 279 4.73 -8.72 -3.26
N PRO A 280 4.86 -9.33 -4.45
CA PRO A 280 4.08 -10.50 -4.82
C PRO A 280 4.45 -11.67 -3.91
N VAL A 281 3.45 -12.36 -3.38
CA VAL A 281 3.60 -13.65 -2.69
C VAL A 281 2.56 -14.59 -3.27
N THR A 282 3.02 -15.68 -3.88
CA THR A 282 2.14 -16.71 -4.42
C THR A 282 1.58 -17.57 -3.29
N VAL A 283 0.29 -17.86 -3.36
CA VAL A 283 -0.45 -18.65 -2.38
C VAL A 283 -1.10 -19.86 -3.06
N TYR A 284 -1.12 -20.99 -2.34
CA TYR A 284 -1.53 -22.30 -2.83
C TYR A 284 -2.49 -22.92 -1.81
N PRO A 285 -3.82 -22.80 -1.98
CA PRO A 285 -4.81 -23.29 -1.01
C PRO A 285 -4.60 -24.75 -0.60
N GLU A 286 -4.15 -25.59 -1.52
CA GLU A 286 -3.86 -27.00 -1.31
C GLU A 286 -2.66 -27.27 -0.39
N ARG A 287 -1.80 -26.27 -0.16
CA ARG A 287 -0.65 -26.32 0.75
C ARG A 287 -0.93 -25.67 2.10
N ALA A 288 -2.08 -25.00 2.27
CA ALA A 288 -2.44 -24.39 3.55
C ALA A 288 -2.68 -25.48 4.60
N GLU A 289 -2.19 -25.26 5.81
CA GLU A 289 -2.36 -26.21 6.92
C GLU A 289 -3.80 -26.15 7.47
N VAL A 290 -4.40 -24.96 7.46
CA VAL A 290 -5.79 -24.73 7.84
C VAL A 290 -6.36 -23.61 6.98
N HIS A 291 -7.61 -23.75 6.54
CA HIS A 291 -8.25 -22.65 5.84
C HIS A 291 -8.68 -21.59 6.86
N ILE A 292 -8.40 -20.31 6.57
CA ILE A 292 -8.57 -19.21 7.53
C ILE A 292 -10.02 -19.01 8.05
N LEU A 293 -11.01 -19.58 7.36
CA LEU A 293 -12.43 -19.55 7.76
C LEU A 293 -12.88 -20.80 8.53
N ASP A 294 -12.06 -21.84 8.64
CA ASP A 294 -12.46 -23.09 9.32
C ASP A 294 -12.67 -22.86 10.82
N ASP A 295 -11.79 -22.05 11.43
CA ASP A 295 -11.91 -21.58 12.81
C ASP A 295 -11.41 -20.13 12.91
N GLU A 296 -12.33 -19.18 12.77
CA GLU A 296 -11.99 -17.75 12.83
C GLU A 296 -11.45 -17.33 14.21
N ALA A 297 -11.89 -17.98 15.30
CA ALA A 297 -11.42 -17.65 16.64
C ALA A 297 -9.95 -18.05 16.82
N ALA A 298 -9.58 -19.26 16.36
CA ALA A 298 -8.19 -19.71 16.33
C ALA A 298 -7.34 -18.85 15.40
N ALA A 299 -7.85 -18.49 14.22
CA ALA A 299 -7.14 -17.62 13.28
C ALA A 299 -6.85 -16.23 13.87
N ARG A 300 -7.84 -15.62 14.57
CA ARG A 300 -7.65 -14.35 15.28
C ARG A 300 -6.62 -14.46 16.39
N ALA A 301 -6.65 -15.53 17.19
CA ALA A 301 -5.66 -15.76 18.25
C ALA A 301 -4.23 -15.91 17.69
N TYR A 302 -4.08 -16.62 16.56
CA TYR A 302 -2.80 -16.73 15.87
C TYR A 302 -2.30 -15.36 15.38
N ILE A 303 -3.16 -14.58 14.71
CA ILE A 303 -2.83 -13.25 14.20
C ILE A 303 -2.51 -12.28 15.34
N GLU A 304 -3.22 -12.36 16.47
CA GLU A 304 -2.93 -11.57 17.67
C GLU A 304 -1.51 -11.85 18.17
N GLN A 305 -1.11 -13.12 18.28
CA GLN A 305 0.24 -13.49 18.68
C GLN A 305 1.30 -13.12 17.62
N MET A 306 0.96 -13.16 16.34
CA MET A 306 1.84 -12.65 15.27
C MET A 306 2.05 -11.12 15.40
N TRP A 307 1.01 -10.36 15.76
CA TRP A 307 1.16 -8.94 16.08
C TRP A 307 1.98 -8.72 17.35
N ALA A 308 1.86 -9.61 18.35
CA ALA A 308 2.67 -9.56 19.56
C ALA A 308 4.17 -9.78 19.26
N GLU A 309 4.49 -10.77 18.39
CA GLU A 309 5.84 -10.98 17.86
C GLU A 309 6.35 -9.73 17.13
N ALA A 310 5.54 -9.18 16.22
CA ALA A 310 5.88 -7.97 15.47
C ALA A 310 6.14 -6.77 16.41
N MET A 311 5.34 -6.61 17.46
CA MET A 311 5.54 -5.56 18.47
C MET A 311 6.83 -5.75 19.25
N THR A 312 7.26 -6.99 19.50
CA THR A 312 8.57 -7.28 20.11
C THR A 312 9.72 -6.84 19.21
N VAL A 313 9.64 -7.14 17.91
CA VAL A 313 10.62 -6.67 16.90
C VAL A 313 10.63 -5.14 16.83
N TYR A 314 9.45 -4.51 16.78
CA TYR A 314 9.33 -3.04 16.73
C TYR A 314 9.94 -2.37 17.98
N ARG A 315 9.61 -2.86 19.17
CA ARG A 315 10.11 -2.34 20.46
C ARG A 315 11.61 -2.51 20.63
N SER A 316 12.21 -3.55 20.02
CA SER A 316 13.66 -3.73 20.02
C SER A 316 14.41 -2.62 19.27
N GLY A 317 13.73 -1.90 18.38
CA GLY A 317 14.33 -0.90 17.48
C GLY A 317 15.20 -1.50 16.36
N LYS A 318 15.39 -2.81 16.32
CA LYS A 318 16.22 -3.52 15.35
C LYS A 318 15.40 -3.96 14.13
N TYR A 319 14.87 -2.99 13.39
CA TYR A 319 14.13 -3.25 12.15
C TYR A 319 14.41 -2.17 11.10
N LYS A 320 14.15 -2.50 9.83
CA LYS A 320 14.23 -1.56 8.71
C LYS A 320 12.91 -1.59 7.94
N LEU A 321 12.53 -0.45 7.39
CA LEU A 321 11.36 -0.33 6.51
C LEU A 321 11.76 -0.41 5.02
N SER A 322 12.81 -1.17 4.75
CA SER A 322 13.34 -1.39 3.42
C SER A 322 14.10 -2.71 3.39
N PHE A 323 14.05 -3.40 2.27
CA PHE A 323 14.85 -4.60 2.02
C PHE A 323 16.35 -4.32 1.92
N SER A 324 17.15 -5.36 2.16
CA SER A 324 18.57 -5.37 1.86
C SER A 324 18.82 -5.26 0.36
N MET A 325 20.06 -4.94 -0.05
CA MET A 325 20.39 -4.88 -1.48
C MET A 325 20.17 -6.23 -2.18
N GLU A 326 20.52 -7.32 -1.52
CA GLU A 326 20.34 -8.68 -2.01
C GLU A 326 18.86 -9.03 -2.17
N MET A 327 18.04 -8.74 -1.16
CA MET A 327 16.60 -8.99 -1.21
C MET A 327 15.91 -8.13 -2.28
N ASN A 328 16.38 -6.91 -2.53
CA ASN A 328 15.88 -6.11 -3.66
C ASN A 328 16.26 -6.73 -5.03
N ARG A 329 17.43 -7.36 -5.17
CA ARG A 329 17.79 -8.08 -6.41
C ARG A 329 16.90 -9.30 -6.60
N TYR A 330 16.68 -10.07 -5.53
CA TYR A 330 15.75 -11.20 -5.54
C TYR A 330 14.35 -10.75 -5.93
N LEU A 331 13.81 -9.72 -5.28
CA LEU A 331 12.49 -9.16 -5.58
C LEU A 331 12.38 -8.73 -7.05
N ASN A 332 13.39 -8.03 -7.60
CA ASN A 332 13.35 -7.62 -9.01
C ASN A 332 13.30 -8.81 -9.98
N ALA A 333 14.03 -9.89 -9.67
CA ALA A 333 14.01 -11.12 -10.46
C ALA A 333 12.66 -11.85 -10.32
N HIS A 334 12.20 -12.04 -9.08
CA HIS A 334 10.92 -12.69 -8.78
C HIS A 334 9.72 -11.94 -9.39
N GLN A 335 9.77 -10.61 -9.43
CA GLN A 335 8.74 -9.81 -10.07
C GLN A 335 8.61 -10.05 -11.57
N GLN A 336 9.65 -10.54 -12.26
CA GLN A 336 9.56 -10.87 -13.69
C GLN A 336 8.53 -11.98 -13.94
N ASP A 337 8.37 -12.92 -13.00
CA ASP A 337 7.42 -14.03 -13.09
C ASP A 337 5.96 -13.56 -13.04
N PHE A 338 5.71 -12.34 -12.54
CA PHE A 338 4.38 -11.74 -12.43
C PHE A 338 4.12 -10.64 -13.47
N MET A 339 5.07 -10.41 -14.37
CA MET A 339 4.95 -9.39 -15.41
C MET A 339 4.18 -9.93 -16.61
N GLN A 340 3.32 -9.10 -17.19
CA GLN A 340 2.62 -9.45 -18.44
C GLN A 340 3.63 -9.74 -19.56
N GLU A 341 3.37 -10.79 -20.32
CA GLU A 341 4.08 -11.03 -21.58
C GLU A 341 3.80 -9.87 -22.56
N ASP A 342 4.85 -9.37 -23.21
CA ASP A 342 4.66 -8.50 -24.36
C ASP A 342 4.27 -9.36 -25.55
N THR A 343 3.04 -9.25 -25.99
CA THR A 343 2.65 -9.82 -27.27
C THR A 343 3.44 -9.16 -28.41
N GLN A 344 3.69 -7.85 -28.34
CA GLN A 344 4.48 -7.14 -29.37
C GLN A 344 5.95 -7.55 -29.35
N ALA A 345 6.57 -7.68 -28.18
CA ALA A 345 7.94 -8.18 -28.09
C ALA A 345 8.06 -9.62 -28.58
N GLY A 346 7.12 -10.52 -28.21
CA GLY A 346 7.11 -11.88 -28.73
C GLY A 346 7.03 -11.92 -30.26
N MET A 347 6.15 -11.12 -30.86
CA MET A 347 6.05 -10.99 -32.33
C MET A 347 7.33 -10.44 -32.96
N ILE A 348 7.95 -9.42 -32.34
CA ILE A 348 9.22 -8.85 -32.80
C ILE A 348 10.35 -9.87 -32.67
N TYR A 349 10.42 -10.64 -31.59
CA TYR A 349 11.46 -11.64 -31.37
C TYR A 349 11.34 -12.76 -32.40
N ALA A 350 10.14 -13.31 -32.59
CA ALA A 350 9.87 -14.31 -33.63
C ALA A 350 10.22 -13.79 -35.03
N TYR A 351 9.84 -12.55 -35.35
CA TYR A 351 10.23 -11.92 -36.61
C TYR A 351 11.75 -11.85 -36.75
N LEU A 352 12.50 -11.44 -35.72
CA LEU A 352 13.96 -11.31 -35.77
C LEU A 352 14.68 -12.65 -35.86
N GLU A 353 14.11 -13.73 -35.35
CA GLU A 353 14.66 -15.09 -35.51
C GLU A 353 14.56 -15.53 -36.97
N ASP A 354 13.42 -15.32 -37.61
CA ASP A 354 13.19 -15.68 -39.02
C ASP A 354 13.75 -14.65 -40.02
N TYR A 355 14.07 -13.43 -39.58
CA TYR A 355 14.48 -12.34 -40.46
C TYR A 355 15.89 -12.57 -41.03
N THR A 356 15.99 -12.76 -42.34
CA THR A 356 17.28 -13.04 -43.00
C THR A 356 18.12 -11.81 -43.33
N GLY A 357 17.61 -10.60 -43.08
CA GLY A 357 18.34 -9.36 -43.34
C GLY A 357 19.28 -8.94 -42.20
N ASP A 358 20.28 -8.12 -42.54
CA ASP A 358 21.29 -7.66 -41.58
C ASP A 358 20.88 -6.40 -40.81
N ARG A 359 19.78 -5.74 -41.18
CA ARG A 359 19.37 -4.45 -40.62
C ARG A 359 17.86 -4.35 -40.51
N VAL A 360 17.37 -3.91 -39.36
CA VAL A 360 15.95 -3.59 -39.13
C VAL A 360 15.80 -2.17 -38.59
N CYS A 361 14.61 -1.58 -38.73
CA CYS A 361 14.28 -0.29 -38.14
C CYS A 361 12.93 -0.30 -37.42
N SER A 362 12.70 0.69 -36.56
CA SER A 362 11.47 0.78 -35.76
C SER A 362 10.19 0.77 -36.60
N LYS A 363 10.16 1.43 -37.76
CA LYS A 363 8.99 1.39 -38.68
C LYS A 363 8.83 0.06 -39.40
N GLN A 364 9.92 -0.62 -39.72
CA GLN A 364 9.90 -1.95 -40.32
C GLN A 364 9.33 -2.96 -39.34
N LEU A 365 9.78 -2.95 -38.08
CA LEU A 365 9.24 -3.83 -37.05
C LEU A 365 7.75 -3.52 -36.78
N TYR A 366 7.34 -2.25 -36.84
CA TYR A 366 5.94 -1.88 -36.69
C TYR A 366 5.05 -2.44 -37.80
N GLU A 367 5.48 -2.38 -39.06
CA GLU A 367 4.70 -2.86 -40.20
C GLU A 367 4.81 -4.38 -40.36
N GLU A 368 6.03 -4.91 -40.40
CA GLU A 368 6.32 -6.28 -40.81
C GLU A 368 6.29 -7.27 -39.65
N ALA A 369 6.75 -6.88 -38.45
CA ALA A 369 6.70 -7.78 -37.29
C ALA A 369 5.36 -7.71 -36.56
N LEU A 370 4.77 -6.52 -36.42
CA LEU A 370 3.48 -6.34 -35.72
C LEU A 370 2.26 -6.38 -36.66
N GLY A 371 2.46 -6.40 -37.98
CA GLY A 371 1.38 -6.50 -38.97
C GLY A 371 0.53 -5.24 -39.13
N ASN A 372 1.00 -4.08 -38.67
CA ASN A 372 0.24 -2.84 -38.74
C ASN A 372 0.34 -2.20 -40.14
N LEU A 373 -0.82 -1.78 -40.67
CA LEU A 373 -0.91 -1.21 -42.03
C LEU A 373 -0.86 0.32 -42.05
N ASN A 374 -0.97 0.97 -40.89
CA ASN A 374 -0.93 2.41 -40.74
C ASN A 374 0.49 2.92 -40.44
N SER A 375 0.67 4.24 -40.47
CA SER A 375 1.91 4.84 -39.98
C SER A 375 1.91 4.88 -38.44
N PRO A 376 3.02 4.50 -37.78
CA PRO A 376 3.09 4.52 -36.32
C PRO A 376 3.14 5.95 -35.78
N ALA A 377 2.49 6.15 -34.63
CA ALA A 377 2.70 7.31 -33.79
C ALA A 377 4.08 7.29 -33.12
N ASP A 378 4.53 8.46 -32.65
CA ASP A 378 5.84 8.62 -32.00
C ASP A 378 6.02 7.71 -30.77
N TRP A 379 4.94 7.45 -30.01
CA TRP A 379 5.02 6.59 -28.82
C TRP A 379 5.15 5.10 -29.19
N GLU A 380 4.60 4.66 -30.32
CA GLU A 380 4.69 3.27 -30.81
C GLU A 380 6.11 2.96 -31.30
N THR A 381 6.71 3.87 -32.05
CA THR A 381 8.12 3.73 -32.46
C THR A 381 9.08 3.74 -31.27
N ARG A 382 8.78 4.52 -30.21
CA ARG A 382 9.53 4.50 -28.95
C ARG A 382 9.35 3.18 -28.20
N ALA A 383 8.15 2.60 -28.18
CA ALA A 383 7.89 1.30 -27.57
C ALA A 383 8.71 0.18 -28.24
N ILE A 384 8.73 0.14 -29.57
CA ILE A 384 9.57 -0.81 -30.34
C ILE A 384 11.06 -0.61 -30.05
N CYS A 385 11.53 0.64 -29.99
CA CYS A 385 12.92 0.90 -29.66
C CYS A 385 13.31 0.35 -28.29
N GLU A 386 12.39 0.42 -27.34
CA GLU A 386 12.62 -0.11 -26.01
C GLU A 386 12.58 -1.64 -25.97
N ILE A 387 11.61 -2.27 -26.64
CA ILE A 387 11.55 -3.73 -26.79
C ILE A 387 12.89 -4.27 -27.31
N MET A 388 13.42 -3.64 -28.37
CA MET A 388 14.70 -4.02 -28.96
C MET A 388 15.86 -3.83 -27.98
N ASN A 389 15.99 -2.65 -27.39
CA ASN A 389 17.15 -2.33 -26.54
C ASN A 389 17.14 -3.14 -25.23
N THR A 390 15.97 -3.33 -24.62
CA THR A 390 15.81 -4.16 -23.42
C THR A 390 16.01 -5.64 -23.74
N GLY A 391 15.50 -6.11 -24.88
CA GLY A 391 15.74 -7.48 -25.35
C GLY A 391 17.22 -7.77 -25.60
N ILE A 392 17.95 -6.83 -26.20
CA ILE A 392 19.40 -6.95 -26.42
C ILE A 392 20.16 -6.89 -25.09
N ALA A 393 19.86 -5.92 -24.22
CA ALA A 393 20.54 -5.76 -22.94
C ALA A 393 20.27 -6.94 -21.98
N GLY A 394 19.09 -7.54 -22.05
CA GLY A 394 18.69 -8.74 -21.30
C GLY A 394 19.16 -10.05 -21.91
N GLY A 395 19.82 -10.04 -23.07
CA GLY A 395 20.33 -11.24 -23.74
C GLY A 395 19.28 -12.11 -24.43
N ILE A 396 18.03 -11.64 -24.53
CA ILE A 396 16.92 -12.32 -25.22
C ILE A 396 17.08 -12.18 -26.74
N ILE A 397 17.34 -10.95 -27.21
CA ILE A 397 17.68 -10.70 -28.61
C ILE A 397 19.20 -10.83 -28.75
N GLN A 398 19.64 -11.93 -29.36
CA GLN A 398 21.06 -12.20 -29.58
C GLN A 398 21.51 -11.77 -30.97
N GLY A 399 22.76 -11.32 -31.07
CA GLY A 399 23.38 -11.00 -32.37
C GLY A 399 22.86 -9.70 -33.02
N TRP A 400 22.27 -8.77 -32.26
CA TRP A 400 21.82 -7.46 -32.76
C TRP A 400 22.41 -6.31 -31.93
N VAL A 401 22.73 -5.17 -32.56
CA VAL A 401 23.18 -3.94 -31.89
C VAL A 401 22.43 -2.72 -32.41
N ALA A 402 22.22 -1.74 -31.54
CA ALA A 402 21.56 -0.48 -31.90
C ALA A 402 22.52 0.48 -32.61
N TYR A 403 22.04 1.16 -33.65
CA TYR A 403 22.78 2.27 -34.24
C TYR A 403 22.85 3.48 -33.29
N LYS A 404 24.03 4.13 -33.23
CA LYS A 404 24.22 5.38 -32.47
C LYS A 404 23.43 6.57 -33.03
N SER A 405 23.12 6.56 -34.33
CA SER A 405 22.37 7.61 -35.00
C SER A 405 21.37 7.02 -36.01
N PRO A 406 20.27 7.73 -36.32
CA PRO A 406 19.31 7.26 -37.31
C PRO A 406 19.96 6.96 -38.66
N LYS A 407 19.56 5.86 -39.28
CA LYS A 407 20.03 5.42 -40.61
C LYS A 407 18.89 5.52 -41.61
N ARG A 408 19.25 5.71 -42.89
CA ARG A 408 18.28 5.76 -43.98
C ARG A 408 17.98 4.35 -44.48
N TYR A 409 16.70 4.00 -44.50
CA TYR A 409 16.16 2.74 -45.01
C TYR A 409 15.35 3.01 -46.27
N LYS A 410 15.48 2.15 -47.29
CA LYS A 410 14.89 2.39 -48.63
C LYS A 410 13.38 2.57 -48.60
N LYS A 411 12.66 1.73 -47.82
CA LYS A 411 11.20 1.77 -47.65
C LYS A 411 10.75 2.72 -46.52
N TYR A 412 11.61 2.99 -45.53
CA TYR A 412 11.20 3.63 -44.26
C TYR A 412 11.78 5.01 -43.97
N GLY A 413 12.65 5.52 -44.84
CA GLY A 413 13.32 6.81 -44.64
C GLY A 413 14.33 6.76 -43.48
N SER A 414 14.61 7.91 -42.87
CA SER A 414 15.55 7.99 -41.74
C SER A 414 14.90 7.53 -40.45
N GLN A 415 15.37 6.42 -39.88
CA GLN A 415 14.80 5.81 -38.68
C GLN A 415 15.90 5.34 -37.72
N LYS A 416 15.55 5.24 -36.43
CA LYS A 416 16.34 4.43 -35.49
C LYS A 416 16.22 2.96 -35.88
N GLY A 417 17.32 2.25 -35.81
CA GLY A 417 17.35 0.84 -36.16
C GLY A 417 18.55 0.10 -35.58
N TRP A 418 18.63 -1.17 -35.92
CA TRP A 418 19.58 -2.14 -35.38
C TRP A 418 20.23 -2.91 -36.53
N GLU A 419 21.43 -3.42 -36.30
CA GLU A 419 22.13 -4.29 -37.23
C GLU A 419 22.57 -5.59 -36.57
N ARG A 420 22.60 -6.66 -37.37
CA ARG A 420 23.16 -7.93 -36.94
C ARG A 420 24.66 -7.76 -36.68
N VAL A 421 25.13 -8.31 -35.58
CA VAL A 421 26.55 -8.53 -35.37
C VAL A 421 26.93 -9.70 -36.24
N ASN A 422 27.66 -9.45 -37.32
CA ASN A 422 28.29 -10.52 -38.08
C ASN A 422 29.24 -11.27 -37.12
N GLN A 423 28.84 -12.44 -36.63
CA GLN A 423 29.82 -13.44 -36.29
C GLN A 423 30.46 -13.83 -37.63
N ALA A 424 31.76 -13.63 -37.77
CA ALA A 424 32.49 -14.23 -38.88
C ALA A 424 32.12 -15.73 -38.92
N PRO A 425 31.89 -16.31 -40.11
CA PRO A 425 31.72 -17.76 -40.20
C PRO A 425 32.92 -18.44 -39.55
N PRO A 426 32.78 -19.66 -38.98
CA PRO A 426 33.97 -20.46 -38.71
C PRO A 426 34.71 -20.58 -40.05
N GLU A 427 35.95 -20.12 -40.10
CA GLU A 427 36.78 -20.06 -41.30
C GLU A 427 36.71 -21.38 -42.05
N GLY A 428 36.02 -21.37 -43.19
CA GLY A 428 36.08 -22.39 -44.22
C GLY A 428 37.17 -21.99 -45.20
N ASP A 429 38.07 -22.96 -45.42
CA ASP A 429 39.07 -23.08 -46.49
C ASP A 429 40.16 -22.00 -46.56
N GLY A 430 41.35 -22.44 -46.15
CA GLY A 430 42.55 -21.65 -46.12
C GLY A 430 43.08 -21.30 -47.50
N PHE A 431 43.28 -20.01 -47.72
CA PHE A 431 44.42 -19.42 -48.41
C PHE A 431 44.50 -17.95 -47.96
N GLN A 432 45.63 -17.54 -47.38
CA GLN A 432 45.94 -16.12 -47.15
C GLN A 432 46.77 -15.62 -48.34
N GLU A 433 46.34 -14.52 -48.96
CA GLU A 433 47.18 -13.77 -49.90
C GLU A 433 48.32 -13.12 -49.12
N ILE A 434 49.55 -13.52 -49.46
CA ILE A 434 50.78 -12.98 -48.89
C ILE A 434 51.20 -11.75 -49.73
N THR A 435 51.63 -10.69 -49.07
CA THR A 435 52.11 -9.47 -49.73
C THR A 435 53.51 -9.66 -50.36
N GLU A 436 53.87 -8.89 -51.39
CA GLU A 436 55.20 -8.99 -52.05
C GLU A 436 56.39 -8.80 -51.09
N GLU A 437 56.19 -8.05 -50.00
CA GLU A 437 57.21 -7.88 -48.95
C GLU A 437 57.41 -9.15 -48.11
N GLU A 438 56.33 -9.86 -47.81
CA GLU A 438 56.36 -11.11 -47.06
C GLU A 438 56.93 -12.28 -47.90
N ALA A 439 56.66 -12.30 -49.21
CA ALA A 439 57.24 -13.27 -50.14
C ALA A 439 58.78 -13.14 -50.25
N ARG A 440 59.31 -11.91 -50.19
CA ARG A 440 60.76 -11.65 -50.20
C ARG A 440 61.47 -12.06 -48.92
N GLN A 441 60.79 -11.98 -47.77
CA GLN A 441 61.35 -12.43 -46.49
C GLN A 441 61.45 -13.95 -46.36
N MET A 442 60.70 -14.69 -47.19
CA MET A 442 60.64 -16.16 -47.13
C MET A 442 61.61 -16.87 -48.09
N GLU A 443 62.49 -16.14 -48.79
CA GLU A 443 63.48 -16.69 -49.77
C GLU A 443 62.90 -17.68 -50.79
N LEU A 444 61.63 -17.51 -51.18
CA LEU A 444 61.02 -18.37 -52.19
C LEU A 444 61.53 -17.99 -53.59
N PRO A 445 62.01 -18.95 -54.40
CA PRO A 445 62.47 -18.64 -55.75
C PRO A 445 61.27 -18.30 -56.63
N PHE A 446 61.38 -17.20 -57.40
CA PHE A 446 60.35 -16.71 -58.32
C PHE A 446 60.05 -17.72 -59.44
#